data_AF-A0A1I1UYP6-F1
#
_entry.id   AF-A0A1I1UYP6-F1
#
_cell.length_a   1.000
_cell.length_b   1.000
_cell.length_c   1.000
_cell.angle_alpha   90.00
_cell.angle_beta   90.00
_cell.angle_gamma   90.00
#
_symmetry.space_group_name_H-M   'P 1'
#
loop_
_entity.id
_entity.type
_entity.pdbx_description
1 polymer ?
#
loop_
_entity_poly.entity_id
_entity_poly.type
_entity_poly.pdbx_seq_one_letter_code
_entity_poly.pdbx_strand_id
1 'polypeptide(L)'
;MLHRRAALSLLAGLAACRRGRILSHEEYADIEHDMPYVLRFAREDGALLFFGAKHIDDAGDAQVARIAALWAEFRPTLAFNEGGDPPVEASLVTAAARFGESGLVRFLARRDGVPAASIEPSMRAQVEALRTSGFSDEQILVFFVLRQVPQHRARAGVPMDEARLVEVLRHFHAATGISAPATADELASASARLLPPLRHWSEAPAAWFDPVFTRPAAFTNAANRRVSQVRDAWVVELLADRMRRGERVFATMGASHVVMQEPALRARLGRPERLA
;
A
#
# COMPACT_ATOMS: atom_id res chain seq x y z
N MET A 1 0.24 -9.94 -53.05
CA MET A 1 0.95 -10.44 -51.85
C MET A 1 1.70 -9.31 -51.13
N LEU A 2 1.03 -8.24 -50.68
CA LEU A 2 1.74 -7.08 -50.08
C LEU A 2 1.04 -6.37 -48.91
N HIS A 3 0.12 -7.02 -48.19
CA HIS A 3 -0.63 -6.36 -47.10
C HIS A 3 -0.58 -7.09 -45.73
N ARG A 4 0.31 -8.06 -45.52
CA ARG A 4 0.41 -8.80 -44.25
C ARG A 4 1.59 -8.42 -43.33
N ARG A 5 2.44 -7.47 -43.71
CA ARG A 5 3.64 -7.09 -42.90
C ARG A 5 3.48 -5.86 -42.01
N ALA A 6 2.40 -5.06 -42.16
CA ALA A 6 2.19 -3.87 -41.33
C ALA A 6 1.48 -4.15 -39.99
N ALA A 7 0.73 -5.25 -39.87
CA ALA A 7 -0.04 -5.55 -38.65
C ALA A 7 0.79 -6.17 -37.50
N LEU A 8 1.92 -6.84 -37.80
CA LEU A 8 2.78 -7.42 -36.76
C LEU A 8 3.62 -6.38 -36.01
N SER A 9 3.93 -5.24 -36.64
CA SER A 9 4.75 -4.19 -36.02
C SER A 9 3.97 -3.29 -35.05
N LEU A 10 2.64 -3.22 -35.16
CA LEU A 10 1.81 -2.45 -34.20
C LEU A 10 1.60 -3.22 -32.87
N LEU A 11 1.52 -4.56 -32.91
CA LEU A 11 1.36 -5.40 -31.72
C LEU A 11 2.66 -5.46 -30.88
N ALA A 12 3.83 -5.41 -31.51
CA ALA A 12 5.11 -5.32 -30.82
C ALA A 12 5.31 -3.95 -30.12
N GLY A 13 4.78 -2.87 -30.71
CA GLY A 13 4.81 -1.51 -30.13
C GLY A 13 3.94 -1.36 -28.87
N LEU A 14 2.77 -2.01 -28.84
CA LEU A 14 1.88 -2.02 -27.66
C LEU A 14 2.45 -2.89 -26.51
N ALA A 15 3.15 -3.98 -26.82
CA ALA A 15 3.86 -4.79 -25.82
C ALA A 15 5.12 -4.09 -25.26
N ALA A 16 5.79 -3.26 -26.07
CA ALA A 16 6.94 -2.46 -25.64
C ALA A 16 6.52 -1.27 -24.77
N CYS A 17 5.35 -0.65 -25.04
CA CYS A 17 4.80 0.44 -24.23
C CYS A 17 4.34 -0.01 -22.82
N ARG A 18 4.19 -1.32 -22.60
CA ARG A 18 3.90 -1.92 -21.27
C ARG A 18 5.14 -2.15 -20.41
N ARG A 19 6.36 -2.15 -20.98
CA ARG A 19 7.59 -2.40 -20.19
C ARG A 19 7.97 -1.16 -19.40
N GLY A 20 7.92 -1.23 -18.08
CA GLY A 20 8.46 -0.21 -17.18
C GLY A 20 7.44 0.71 -16.50
N ARG A 21 6.14 0.49 -16.72
CA ARG A 21 5.06 1.13 -15.96
C ARG A 21 4.53 0.21 -14.86
N ILE A 22 3.96 0.82 -13.83
CA ILE A 22 3.23 0.13 -12.77
C ILE A 22 1.93 -0.42 -13.36
N LEU A 23 1.54 -1.62 -12.97
CA LEU A 23 0.28 -2.23 -13.41
C LEU A 23 -0.91 -1.46 -12.84
N SER A 24 -2.01 -1.39 -13.60
CA SER A 24 -3.28 -0.93 -13.03
C SER A 24 -3.91 -2.02 -12.16
N HIS A 25 -4.91 -1.65 -11.36
CA HIS A 25 -5.66 -2.62 -10.58
C HIS A 25 -6.46 -3.58 -11.48
N GLU A 26 -6.94 -3.12 -12.64
CA GLU A 26 -7.59 -4.01 -13.61
C GLU A 26 -6.60 -5.02 -14.19
N GLU A 27 -5.35 -4.60 -14.48
CA GLU A 27 -4.33 -5.52 -14.96
C GLU A 27 -3.87 -6.50 -13.89
N TYR A 28 -3.81 -6.07 -12.63
CA TYR A 28 -3.48 -6.95 -11.51
C TYR A 28 -4.56 -8.00 -11.24
N ALA A 29 -5.84 -7.66 -11.43
CA ALA A 29 -6.96 -8.55 -11.16
C ALA A 29 -6.91 -9.88 -11.96
N ASP A 30 -6.20 -9.89 -13.10
CA ASP A 30 -6.02 -11.06 -13.96
C ASP A 30 -4.71 -11.83 -13.68
N ILE A 31 -3.95 -11.49 -12.62
CA ILE A 31 -2.64 -12.10 -12.31
C ILE A 31 -2.74 -13.04 -11.13
N GLU A 32 -2.41 -14.31 -11.36
CA GLU A 32 -2.18 -15.30 -10.30
C GLU A 32 -0.73 -15.25 -9.81
N HIS A 33 -0.53 -15.31 -8.49
CA HIS A 33 0.79 -15.36 -7.88
C HIS A 33 0.75 -16.00 -6.49
N ASP A 34 1.89 -16.55 -6.07
CA ASP A 34 2.07 -17.07 -4.71
C ASP A 34 2.15 -15.93 -3.68
N MET A 35 1.87 -16.27 -2.42
CA MET A 35 2.04 -15.39 -1.27
C MET A 35 2.85 -16.11 -0.18
N PRO A 36 3.94 -15.50 0.33
CA PRO A 36 4.44 -14.16 0.01
C PRO A 36 5.07 -14.05 -1.39
N TYR A 37 5.06 -12.85 -1.95
CA TYR A 37 5.65 -12.54 -3.26
C TYR A 37 6.97 -11.78 -3.09
N VAL A 38 8.10 -12.49 -3.15
CA VAL A 38 9.39 -11.93 -2.75
C VAL A 38 10.30 -11.68 -3.94
N LEU A 39 10.75 -10.44 -4.09
CA LEU A 39 11.67 -10.01 -5.14
C LEU A 39 13.03 -9.64 -4.54
N ARG A 40 14.10 -10.11 -5.18
CA ARG A 40 15.48 -9.72 -4.87
C ARG A 40 16.14 -9.10 -6.08
N PHE A 41 16.63 -7.87 -5.94
CA PHE A 41 17.48 -7.21 -6.92
C PHE A 41 18.87 -7.02 -6.31
N ALA A 42 19.91 -7.24 -7.12
CA ALA A 42 21.29 -7.03 -6.72
C ALA A 42 22.04 -6.31 -7.84
N ARG A 43 22.87 -5.34 -7.46
CA ARG A 43 23.87 -4.66 -8.30
C ARG A 43 25.17 -4.60 -7.49
N GLU A 44 26.26 -4.23 -8.14
CA GLU A 44 27.58 -4.13 -7.49
C GLU A 44 27.53 -3.28 -6.22
N ASP A 45 26.86 -2.12 -6.28
CA ASP A 45 26.87 -1.16 -5.18
C ASP A 45 25.69 -1.27 -4.23
N GLY A 46 24.58 -1.95 -4.58
CA GLY A 46 23.36 -1.94 -3.78
C GLY A 46 22.43 -3.12 -4.04
N ALA A 47 21.49 -3.35 -3.11
CA ALA A 47 20.56 -4.46 -3.20
C ALA A 47 19.17 -4.08 -2.66
N LEU A 48 18.14 -4.75 -3.17
CA LEU A 48 16.76 -4.63 -2.70
C LEU A 48 16.20 -6.02 -2.44
N LEU A 49 15.67 -6.24 -1.25
CA LEU A 49 14.77 -7.34 -0.94
C LEU A 49 13.40 -6.74 -0.66
N PHE A 50 12.45 -6.99 -1.56
CA PHE A 50 11.09 -6.47 -1.47
C PHE A 50 10.13 -7.61 -1.21
N PHE A 51 9.59 -7.63 0.01
CA PHE A 51 8.75 -8.70 0.53
C PHE A 51 7.27 -8.34 0.39
N GLY A 52 6.60 -9.01 -0.55
CA GLY A 52 5.15 -8.91 -0.75
C GLY A 52 4.39 -9.78 0.23
N ALA A 53 3.88 -9.18 1.30
CA ALA A 53 3.24 -9.89 2.40
C ALA A 53 1.75 -10.21 2.13
N LYS A 54 1.30 -11.35 2.63
CA LYS A 54 -0.11 -11.51 3.06
C LYS A 54 -0.22 -10.81 4.41
N HIS A 55 -1.14 -9.87 4.59
CA HIS A 55 -1.30 -9.20 5.88
C HIS A 55 -1.67 -10.20 6.99
N ILE A 56 -0.89 -10.21 8.06
CA ILE A 56 -1.08 -11.06 9.25
C ILE A 56 -1.30 -10.26 10.52
N ASP A 57 -2.04 -10.86 11.45
CA ASP A 57 -2.17 -10.47 12.85
C ASP A 57 -1.82 -11.64 13.82
N ASP A 58 -1.46 -12.80 13.28
CA ASP A 58 -1.00 -13.95 14.03
C ASP A 58 0.54 -14.04 14.03
N ALA A 59 1.14 -13.99 15.22
CA ALA A 59 2.58 -14.14 15.39
C ALA A 59 3.10 -15.56 15.09
N GLY A 60 2.21 -16.55 15.05
CA GLY A 60 2.51 -17.93 14.66
C GLY A 60 2.54 -18.18 13.15
N ASP A 61 2.17 -17.20 12.33
CA ASP A 61 2.17 -17.36 10.87
C ASP A 61 3.61 -17.60 10.35
N ALA A 62 3.74 -18.55 9.42
CA ALA A 62 5.04 -18.93 8.83
C ALA A 62 5.77 -17.74 8.16
N GLN A 63 5.03 -16.71 7.72
CA GLN A 63 5.58 -15.49 7.16
C GLN A 63 6.48 -14.74 8.16
N VAL A 64 6.19 -14.81 9.46
CA VAL A 64 7.02 -14.19 10.51
C VAL A 64 8.43 -14.78 10.51
N ALA A 65 8.53 -16.11 10.52
CA ALA A 65 9.81 -16.80 10.46
C ALA A 65 10.53 -16.54 9.12
N ARG A 66 9.79 -16.48 8.01
CA ARG A 66 10.36 -16.20 6.69
C ARG A 66 10.96 -14.80 6.59
N ILE A 67 10.27 -13.77 7.09
CA ILE A 67 10.79 -12.39 7.13
C ILE A 67 12.06 -12.33 7.99
N ALA A 68 12.06 -12.95 9.17
CA ALA A 68 13.22 -12.94 10.06
C ALA A 68 14.44 -13.64 9.43
N ALA A 69 14.22 -14.77 8.74
CA ALA A 69 15.28 -15.50 8.04
C ALA A 69 15.87 -14.68 6.89
N LEU A 70 15.01 -14.11 6.04
CA LEU A 70 15.44 -13.27 4.92
C LEU A 70 16.16 -12.00 5.40
N TRP A 71 15.70 -11.41 6.50
CA TRP A 71 16.38 -10.28 7.13
C TRP A 71 17.80 -10.64 7.56
N ALA A 72 17.97 -11.77 8.27
CA ALA A 72 19.26 -12.23 8.74
C ALA A 72 20.23 -12.56 7.59
N GLU A 73 19.73 -13.17 6.51
CA GLU A 73 20.52 -13.44 5.31
C GLU A 73 20.92 -12.15 4.58
N PHE A 74 19.95 -11.26 4.37
CA PHE A 74 20.11 -10.05 3.56
C PHE A 74 20.96 -8.97 4.24
N ARG A 75 20.93 -8.92 5.59
CA ARG A 75 21.67 -7.96 6.44
C ARG A 75 21.47 -6.52 5.93
N PRO A 76 20.25 -5.95 5.99
CA PRO A 76 19.98 -4.65 5.40
C PRO A 76 20.78 -3.51 6.04
N THR A 77 20.96 -2.43 5.30
CA THR A 77 21.45 -1.13 5.81
C THR A 77 20.32 -0.12 5.99
N LEU A 78 19.16 -0.37 5.38
CA LEU A 78 17.97 0.46 5.46
C LEU A 78 16.73 -0.42 5.35
N ALA A 79 15.71 -0.10 6.14
CA ALA A 79 14.44 -0.83 6.12
C ALA A 79 13.23 0.07 5.90
N PHE A 80 12.22 -0.46 5.21
CA PHE A 80 10.93 0.18 5.02
C PHE A 80 9.77 -0.76 5.35
N ASN A 81 8.73 -0.21 5.99
CA ASN A 81 7.48 -0.90 6.26
C ASN A 81 6.26 -0.14 5.72
N GLU A 82 5.21 -0.87 5.36
CA GLU A 82 3.89 -0.31 5.05
C GLU A 82 3.15 0.11 6.32
N GLY A 83 2.12 0.96 6.21
CA GLY A 83 1.18 1.19 7.30
C GLY A 83 1.63 2.22 8.35
N GLY A 84 2.63 3.05 8.02
CA GLY A 84 3.09 4.16 8.86
C GLY A 84 4.27 3.82 9.75
N ASP A 85 4.35 4.44 10.93
CA ASP A 85 5.47 4.29 11.87
C ASP A 85 4.98 3.65 13.19
N PRO A 86 4.69 2.34 13.21
CA PRO A 86 4.20 1.72 14.44
C PRO A 86 5.27 1.75 15.54
N PRO A 87 4.85 1.74 16.82
CA PRO A 87 5.75 1.62 17.95
C PRO A 87 6.69 0.42 17.83
N VAL A 88 7.91 0.56 18.36
CA VAL A 88 8.84 -0.55 18.47
C VAL A 88 8.51 -1.34 19.74
N GLU A 89 8.11 -2.60 19.56
CA GLU A 89 7.77 -3.49 20.66
C GLU A 89 9.00 -4.17 21.27
N ALA A 90 8.85 -4.72 22.48
CA ALA A 90 9.94 -5.36 23.22
C ALA A 90 10.31 -6.75 22.69
N SER A 91 9.42 -7.41 21.95
CA SER A 91 9.64 -8.75 21.42
C SER A 91 9.09 -8.90 20.00
N LEU A 92 9.68 -9.83 19.25
CA LEU A 92 9.24 -10.19 17.90
C LEU A 92 7.79 -10.67 17.88
N VAL A 93 7.41 -11.51 18.85
CA VAL A 93 6.05 -12.06 18.97
C VAL A 93 5.04 -10.93 19.20
N THR A 94 5.33 -10.02 20.12
CA THR A 94 4.45 -8.87 20.40
C THR A 94 4.37 -7.93 19.19
N ALA A 95 5.49 -7.69 18.51
CA ALA A 95 5.54 -6.85 17.32
C ALA A 95 4.66 -7.40 16.19
N ALA A 96 4.77 -8.71 15.91
CA ALA A 96 3.98 -9.39 14.90
C ALA A 96 2.49 -9.45 15.27
N ALA A 97 2.15 -9.83 16.50
CA ALA A 97 0.75 -9.92 16.94
C ALA A 97 0.03 -8.57 16.94
N ARG A 98 0.74 -7.47 17.26
CA ARG A 98 0.11 -6.14 17.36
C ARG A 98 0.13 -5.36 16.05
N PHE A 99 1.14 -5.53 15.21
CA PHE A 99 1.36 -4.68 14.05
C PHE A 99 1.81 -5.44 12.80
N GLY A 100 1.65 -6.77 12.78
CA GLY A 100 1.95 -7.62 11.64
C GLY A 100 3.40 -7.48 11.17
N GLU A 101 3.57 -7.43 9.85
CA GLU A 101 4.87 -7.33 9.19
C GLU A 101 5.57 -5.99 9.51
N SER A 102 4.79 -4.92 9.65
CA SER A 102 5.32 -3.59 9.96
C SER A 102 5.94 -3.54 11.35
N GLY A 103 5.30 -4.16 12.34
CA GLY A 103 5.88 -4.33 13.67
C GLY A 103 7.15 -5.17 13.62
N LEU A 104 7.11 -6.29 12.90
CA LEU A 104 8.24 -7.21 12.77
C LEU A 104 9.48 -6.53 12.19
N VAL A 105 9.35 -5.80 11.07
CA VAL A 105 10.45 -5.06 10.46
C VAL A 105 11.02 -4.01 11.41
N ARG A 106 10.14 -3.28 12.12
CA ARG A 106 10.56 -2.26 13.10
C ARG A 106 11.33 -2.85 14.27
N PHE A 107 10.88 -4.00 14.78
CA PHE A 107 11.59 -4.75 15.83
C PHE A 107 12.98 -5.19 15.35
N LEU A 108 13.06 -5.84 14.18
CA LEU A 108 14.32 -6.33 13.61
C LEU A 108 15.31 -5.19 13.34
N ALA A 109 14.80 -4.09 12.77
CA ALA A 109 15.58 -2.89 12.52
C ALA A 109 16.18 -2.30 13.80
N ARG A 110 15.37 -2.17 14.86
CA ARG A 110 15.85 -1.69 16.16
C ARG A 110 16.89 -2.64 16.76
N ARG A 111 16.65 -3.95 16.72
CA ARG A 111 17.55 -4.97 17.26
C ARG A 111 18.94 -4.88 16.62
N ASP A 112 18.99 -4.67 15.31
CA ASP A 112 20.24 -4.72 14.53
C ASP A 112 20.85 -3.34 14.26
N GLY A 113 20.27 -2.27 14.81
CA GLY A 113 20.74 -0.90 14.61
C GLY A 113 20.55 -0.38 13.17
N VAL A 114 19.60 -0.95 12.43
CA VAL A 114 19.27 -0.55 11.05
C VAL A 114 18.21 0.56 11.08
N PRO A 115 18.42 1.70 10.39
CA PRO A 115 17.38 2.71 10.23
C PRO A 115 16.13 2.15 9.54
N ALA A 116 14.95 2.48 10.08
CA ALA A 116 13.67 2.09 9.50
C ALA A 116 12.71 3.27 9.40
N ALA A 117 11.93 3.30 8.32
CA ALA A 117 10.90 4.31 8.09
C ALA A 117 9.66 3.73 7.39
N SER A 118 8.56 4.46 7.44
CA SER A 118 7.40 4.17 6.59
C SER A 118 7.78 4.28 5.12
N ILE A 119 7.32 3.33 4.31
CA ILE A 119 7.49 3.35 2.84
C ILE A 119 6.51 4.32 2.16
N GLU A 120 5.51 4.80 2.90
CA GLU A 120 4.40 5.59 2.40
C GLU A 120 4.80 7.01 2.02
N PRO A 121 4.20 7.60 0.98
CA PRO A 121 4.23 9.04 0.81
C PRO A 121 3.52 9.74 1.98
N SER A 122 3.96 10.96 2.30
CA SER A 122 3.30 11.79 3.33
C SER A 122 1.80 11.97 3.05
N MET A 123 0.99 12.12 4.10
CA MET A 123 -0.44 12.37 3.96
C MET A 123 -0.72 13.61 3.08
N ARG A 124 0.06 14.67 3.25
CA ARG A 124 -0.01 15.88 2.42
C ARG A 124 0.13 15.58 0.92
N ALA A 125 1.07 14.71 0.54
CA ALA A 125 1.25 14.32 -0.86
C ALA A 125 0.05 13.52 -1.40
N GLN A 126 -0.56 12.66 -0.57
CA GLN A 126 -1.75 11.91 -0.95
C GLN A 126 -2.97 12.85 -1.12
N VAL A 127 -3.17 13.79 -0.20
CA VAL A 127 -4.23 14.82 -0.28
C VAL A 127 -4.06 15.68 -1.54
N GLU A 128 -2.85 16.16 -1.80
CA GLU A 128 -2.57 16.99 -2.98
C GLU A 128 -2.86 16.25 -4.29
N ALA A 129 -2.49 14.97 -4.36
CA ALA A 129 -2.77 14.16 -5.53
C ALA A 129 -4.27 13.93 -5.75
N LEU A 130 -5.08 13.84 -4.68
CA LEU A 130 -6.53 13.77 -4.78
C LEU A 130 -7.13 15.12 -5.20
N ARG A 131 -6.70 16.24 -4.62
CA ARG A 131 -7.15 17.58 -5.03
C ARG A 131 -6.88 17.85 -6.51
N THR A 132 -5.68 17.51 -6.98
CA THR A 132 -5.30 17.62 -8.39
C THR A 132 -6.17 16.74 -9.30
N SER A 133 -6.75 15.66 -8.77
CA SER A 133 -7.69 14.80 -9.48
C SER A 133 -9.16 15.23 -9.35
N GLY A 134 -9.43 16.41 -8.79
CA GLY A 134 -10.76 17.01 -8.72
C GLY A 134 -11.61 16.58 -7.51
N PHE A 135 -11.03 15.87 -6.53
CA PHE A 135 -11.75 15.55 -5.30
C PHE A 135 -11.81 16.80 -4.40
N SER A 136 -13.00 17.10 -3.90
CA SER A 136 -13.19 18.14 -2.86
C SER A 136 -12.60 17.71 -1.52
N ASP A 137 -12.29 18.68 -0.66
CA ASP A 137 -11.78 18.42 0.69
C ASP A 137 -12.73 17.54 1.51
N GLU A 138 -14.05 17.76 1.39
CA GLU A 138 -15.07 16.92 2.03
C GLU A 138 -14.99 15.47 1.55
N GLN A 139 -14.90 15.23 0.23
CA GLN A 139 -14.73 13.88 -0.32
C GLN A 139 -13.44 13.23 0.16
N ILE A 140 -12.34 13.97 0.20
CA ILE A 140 -11.04 13.46 0.65
C ILE A 140 -11.12 13.00 2.10
N LEU A 141 -11.65 13.84 3.00
CA LEU A 141 -11.74 13.49 4.40
C LEU A 141 -12.73 12.35 4.66
N VAL A 142 -13.91 12.38 4.03
CA VAL A 142 -14.89 11.27 4.08
C VAL A 142 -14.26 9.96 3.61
N PHE A 143 -13.50 9.98 2.51
CA PHE A 143 -12.79 8.81 2.01
C PHE A 143 -11.81 8.23 3.04
N PHE A 144 -10.91 9.06 3.57
CA PHE A 144 -9.88 8.57 4.50
C PHE A 144 -10.48 8.05 5.82
N VAL A 145 -11.48 8.75 6.35
CA VAL A 145 -12.17 8.38 7.60
C VAL A 145 -13.01 7.12 7.42
N LEU A 146 -13.91 7.08 6.45
CA LEU A 146 -14.79 5.91 6.27
C LEU A 146 -14.02 4.66 5.86
N ARG A 147 -12.87 4.79 5.18
CA ARG A 147 -12.01 3.64 4.88
C ARG A 147 -11.54 2.91 6.14
N GLN A 148 -11.41 3.62 7.27
CA GLN A 148 -11.04 3.00 8.55
C GLN A 148 -12.14 2.10 9.11
N VAL A 149 -13.41 2.28 8.73
CA VAL A 149 -14.55 1.52 9.26
C VAL A 149 -14.45 0.02 8.92
N PRO A 150 -14.41 -0.40 7.65
CA PRO A 150 -14.25 -1.82 7.33
C PRO A 150 -12.89 -2.36 7.76
N GLN A 151 -11.82 -1.54 7.75
CA GLN A 151 -10.49 -1.95 8.24
C GLN A 151 -10.49 -2.27 9.73
N HIS A 152 -11.13 -1.41 10.54
CA HIS A 152 -11.29 -1.64 11.97
C HIS A 152 -12.11 -2.91 12.23
N ARG A 153 -13.25 -3.07 11.54
CA ARG A 153 -14.10 -4.25 11.69
C ARG A 153 -13.37 -5.55 11.35
N ALA A 154 -12.57 -5.56 10.28
CA ALA A 154 -11.78 -6.72 9.88
C ALA A 154 -10.74 -7.11 10.94
N ARG A 155 -10.11 -6.12 11.59
CA ARG A 155 -9.06 -6.32 12.58
C ARG A 155 -9.59 -6.61 14.00
N ALA A 156 -10.60 -5.89 14.43
CA ALA A 156 -11.13 -5.96 15.80
C ALA A 156 -12.26 -6.98 15.95
N GLY A 157 -12.85 -7.45 14.83
CA GLY A 157 -14.02 -8.32 14.83
C GLY A 157 -15.32 -7.62 15.27
N VAL A 158 -15.28 -6.31 15.53
CA VAL A 158 -16.43 -5.53 16.02
C VAL A 158 -16.58 -4.23 15.22
N PRO A 159 -17.80 -3.65 15.14
CA PRO A 159 -18.01 -2.34 14.52
C PRO A 159 -17.21 -1.23 15.24
N MET A 160 -16.79 -0.22 14.47
CA MET A 160 -16.19 1.00 15.03
C MET A 160 -17.25 1.78 15.82
N ASP A 161 -16.92 2.17 17.05
CA ASP A 161 -17.75 3.04 17.87
C ASP A 161 -17.44 4.53 17.64
N GLU A 162 -18.26 5.40 18.23
CA GLU A 162 -18.13 6.85 18.06
C GLU A 162 -16.87 7.43 18.70
N ALA A 163 -16.43 6.90 19.84
CA ALA A 163 -15.19 7.33 20.49
C ALA A 163 -13.99 7.08 19.57
N ARG A 164 -13.93 5.91 18.94
CA ARG A 164 -12.91 5.58 17.96
C ARG A 164 -13.04 6.44 16.70
N LEU A 165 -14.25 6.75 16.26
CA LEU A 165 -14.45 7.65 15.13
C LEU A 165 -13.87 9.05 15.41
N VAL A 166 -14.11 9.61 16.59
CA VAL A 166 -13.57 10.92 16.99
C VAL A 166 -12.04 10.92 16.97
N GLU A 167 -11.39 9.84 17.42
CA GLU A 167 -9.94 9.70 17.30
C GLU A 167 -9.46 9.69 15.85
N VAL A 168 -10.17 8.97 14.97
CA VAL A 168 -9.87 8.88 13.54
C VAL A 168 -10.03 10.24 12.86
N LEU A 169 -11.12 10.96 13.14
CA LEU A 169 -11.36 12.31 12.62
C LEU A 169 -10.24 13.26 13.04
N ARG A 170 -9.92 13.31 14.34
CA ARG A 170 -8.83 14.14 14.87
C ARG A 170 -7.49 13.82 14.22
N HIS A 171 -7.20 12.53 14.02
CA HIS A 171 -5.98 12.11 13.33
C HIS A 171 -5.92 12.65 11.90
N PHE A 172 -6.99 12.47 11.11
CA PHE A 172 -7.01 12.92 9.73
C PHE A 172 -7.11 14.43 9.58
N HIS A 173 -7.78 15.15 10.48
CA HIS A 173 -7.71 16.62 10.51
C HIS A 173 -6.27 17.10 10.65
N ALA A 174 -5.55 16.57 11.64
CA ALA A 174 -4.16 16.94 11.88
C ALA A 174 -3.25 16.57 10.70
N ALA A 175 -3.47 15.42 10.08
CA ALA A 175 -2.63 14.92 8.99
C ALA A 175 -2.92 15.57 7.63
N THR A 176 -4.15 16.03 7.39
CA THR A 176 -4.61 16.55 6.09
C THR A 176 -4.75 18.08 6.06
N GLY A 177 -4.99 18.71 7.21
CA GLY A 177 -5.38 20.11 7.30
C GLY A 177 -6.83 20.41 6.88
N ILE A 178 -7.63 19.37 6.59
CA ILE A 178 -9.06 19.51 6.26
C ILE A 178 -9.86 19.47 7.57
N SER A 179 -10.80 20.40 7.76
CA SER A 179 -11.53 20.57 9.02
C SER A 179 -12.92 19.93 9.08
N ALA A 180 -13.54 19.60 7.94
CA ALA A 180 -14.92 19.10 7.89
C ALA A 180 -15.04 17.85 6.99
N PRO A 181 -15.80 16.81 7.40
CA PRO A 181 -16.59 16.71 8.64
C PRO A 181 -15.76 16.63 9.93
N ALA A 182 -16.30 17.13 11.04
CA ALA A 182 -15.66 17.15 12.35
C ALA A 182 -16.34 16.29 13.42
N THR A 183 -17.59 15.89 13.19
CA THR A 183 -18.39 15.08 14.13
C THR A 183 -18.99 13.86 13.43
N ALA A 184 -19.53 12.92 14.20
CA ALA A 184 -20.26 11.77 13.67
C ALA A 184 -21.48 12.20 12.83
N ASP A 185 -22.23 13.21 13.29
CA ASP A 185 -23.40 13.75 12.60
C ASP A 185 -23.02 14.44 11.27
N GLU A 186 -21.93 15.20 11.27
CA GLU A 186 -21.42 15.81 10.05
C GLU A 186 -20.92 14.75 9.06
N LEU A 187 -20.23 13.71 9.55
CA LEU A 187 -19.81 12.59 8.72
C LEU A 187 -21.01 11.84 8.14
N ALA A 188 -22.04 11.57 8.94
CA ALA A 188 -23.27 10.95 8.48
C ALA A 188 -23.96 11.80 7.41
N SER A 189 -24.05 13.11 7.63
CA SER A 189 -24.61 14.06 6.68
C SER A 189 -23.84 14.13 5.37
N ALA A 190 -22.50 14.16 5.44
CA ALA A 190 -21.64 14.15 4.26
C ALA A 190 -21.75 12.80 3.51
N SER A 191 -21.78 11.69 4.24
CA SER A 191 -21.95 10.35 3.67
C SER A 191 -23.27 10.22 2.91
N ALA A 192 -24.38 10.70 3.49
CA ALA A 192 -25.70 10.68 2.86
C ALA A 192 -25.76 11.51 1.56
N ARG A 193 -24.95 12.58 1.45
CA ARG A 193 -24.84 13.39 0.21
C ARG A 193 -23.97 12.74 -0.85
N LEU A 194 -22.85 12.14 -0.44
CA LEU A 194 -21.75 11.76 -1.35
C LEU A 194 -21.77 10.27 -1.76
N LEU A 195 -22.48 9.42 -1.01
CA LEU A 195 -22.40 7.97 -1.14
C LEU A 195 -23.80 7.33 -1.27
N PRO A 196 -23.89 6.09 -1.77
CA PRO A 196 -25.14 5.35 -1.74
C PRO A 196 -25.72 5.28 -0.31
N PRO A 197 -27.05 5.19 -0.14
CA PRO A 197 -27.67 5.23 1.17
C PRO A 197 -27.10 4.17 2.14
N LEU A 198 -26.79 4.60 3.36
CA LEU A 198 -26.43 3.76 4.50
C LEU A 198 -27.40 4.03 5.66
N ARG A 199 -27.66 3.01 6.47
CA ARG A 199 -28.38 3.19 7.73
C ARG A 199 -27.53 3.95 8.74
N HIS A 200 -26.24 3.62 8.79
CA HIS A 200 -25.28 4.23 9.69
C HIS A 200 -23.86 4.20 9.08
N TRP A 201 -23.03 5.19 9.38
CA TRP A 201 -21.67 5.30 8.81
C TRP A 201 -20.78 4.10 9.17
N SER A 202 -21.01 3.47 10.34
CA SER A 202 -20.25 2.29 10.80
C SER A 202 -20.53 1.03 9.98
N GLU A 203 -21.53 1.06 9.10
CA GLU A 203 -21.89 -0.04 8.20
C GLU A 203 -21.21 0.04 6.84
N ALA A 204 -20.38 1.07 6.58
CA ALA A 204 -19.71 1.27 5.30
C ALA A 204 -19.04 -0.05 4.80
N PRO A 205 -19.40 -0.53 3.59
CA PRO A 205 -18.91 -1.81 3.09
C PRO A 205 -17.49 -1.69 2.57
N ALA A 206 -16.69 -2.76 2.73
CA ALA A 206 -15.32 -2.81 2.20
C ALA A 206 -15.27 -2.58 0.68
N ALA A 207 -16.30 -3.03 -0.06
CA ALA A 207 -16.42 -2.88 -1.50
C ALA A 207 -16.40 -1.43 -1.99
N TRP A 208 -16.73 -0.44 -1.14
CA TRP A 208 -16.60 0.98 -1.51
C TRP A 208 -15.16 1.47 -1.58
N PHE A 209 -14.23 0.74 -0.98
CA PHE A 209 -12.80 1.08 -0.94
C PHE A 209 -11.97 0.10 -1.75
N ASP A 210 -12.56 -0.94 -2.33
CA ASP A 210 -11.87 -1.84 -3.22
C ASP A 210 -11.48 -1.11 -4.52
N PRO A 211 -10.18 -0.97 -4.84
CA PRO A 211 -9.75 -0.28 -6.04
C PRO A 211 -10.07 -1.04 -7.34
N VAL A 212 -10.27 -2.36 -7.28
CA VAL A 212 -10.65 -3.21 -8.43
C VAL A 212 -12.16 -3.11 -8.71
N PHE A 213 -12.97 -2.88 -7.68
CA PHE A 213 -14.42 -2.81 -7.83
C PHE A 213 -14.87 -1.58 -8.64
N THR A 214 -15.75 -1.82 -9.63
CA THR A 214 -16.18 -0.78 -10.58
C THR A 214 -17.70 -0.59 -10.70
N ARG A 215 -18.57 -1.41 -10.09
CA ARG A 215 -20.03 -1.34 -10.39
C ARG A 215 -21.00 -1.73 -9.25
N PRO A 216 -21.90 -0.83 -8.81
CA PRO A 216 -21.84 0.63 -8.97
C PRO A 216 -20.70 1.19 -8.12
N ALA A 217 -19.73 1.86 -8.74
CA ALA A 217 -18.60 2.44 -8.02
C ALA A 217 -19.03 3.70 -7.25
N ALA A 218 -18.64 3.77 -5.97
CA ALA A 218 -18.65 5.01 -5.23
C ALA A 218 -17.42 5.85 -5.60
N PHE A 219 -17.45 7.17 -5.34
CA PHE A 219 -16.27 8.02 -5.57
C PHE A 219 -15.04 7.52 -4.78
N THR A 220 -15.26 6.84 -3.65
CA THR A 220 -14.25 6.24 -2.80
C THR A 220 -13.44 5.15 -3.50
N ASN A 221 -14.02 4.41 -4.45
CA ASN A 221 -13.27 3.44 -5.27
C ASN A 221 -12.25 4.18 -6.16
N ALA A 222 -12.67 5.29 -6.78
CA ALA A 222 -11.79 6.12 -7.60
C ALA A 222 -10.71 6.82 -6.76
N ALA A 223 -11.07 7.33 -5.58
CA ALA A 223 -10.12 7.91 -4.63
C ALA A 223 -9.08 6.87 -4.20
N ASN A 224 -9.50 5.63 -3.87
CA ASN A 224 -8.56 4.59 -3.46
C ASN A 224 -7.63 4.16 -4.60
N ARG A 225 -8.14 4.03 -5.84
CA ARG A 225 -7.30 3.81 -7.02
C ARG A 225 -6.25 4.91 -7.17
N ARG A 226 -6.67 6.18 -7.05
CA ARG A 226 -5.77 7.32 -7.21
C ARG A 226 -4.69 7.37 -6.15
N VAL A 227 -5.04 7.19 -4.87
CA VAL A 227 -4.07 7.12 -3.77
C VAL A 227 -3.11 5.96 -3.98
N SER A 228 -3.60 4.78 -4.34
CA SER A 228 -2.75 3.60 -4.56
C SER A 228 -1.75 3.83 -5.70
N GLN A 229 -2.18 4.40 -6.82
CA GLN A 229 -1.27 4.76 -7.94
C GLN A 229 -0.14 5.70 -7.50
N VAL A 230 -0.45 6.69 -6.67
CA VAL A 230 0.54 7.66 -6.16
C VAL A 230 1.49 6.99 -5.17
N ARG A 231 0.96 6.13 -4.29
CA ARG A 231 1.76 5.32 -3.36
C ARG A 231 2.71 4.40 -4.13
N ASP A 232 2.23 3.66 -5.11
CA ASP A 232 3.07 2.75 -5.91
C ASP A 232 4.17 3.50 -6.68
N ALA A 233 3.83 4.65 -7.29
CA ALA A 233 4.82 5.48 -7.98
C ALA A 233 5.90 6.01 -7.03
N TRP A 234 5.49 6.47 -5.85
CA TRP A 234 6.40 6.91 -4.80
C TRP A 234 7.34 5.79 -4.35
N VAL A 235 6.80 4.61 -4.05
CA VAL A 235 7.56 3.46 -3.57
C VAL A 235 8.60 3.02 -4.60
N VAL A 236 8.22 2.93 -5.88
CA VAL A 236 9.15 2.57 -6.96
C VAL A 236 10.33 3.53 -7.04
N GLU A 237 10.08 4.84 -6.99
CA GLU A 237 11.15 5.84 -7.03
C GLU A 237 12.00 5.82 -5.76
N LEU A 238 11.37 5.71 -4.59
CA LEU A 238 12.07 5.62 -3.30
C LEU A 238 13.03 4.43 -3.27
N LEU A 239 12.54 3.23 -3.58
CA LEU A 239 13.36 2.01 -3.55
C LEU A 239 14.49 2.06 -4.58
N ALA A 240 14.20 2.55 -5.79
CA ALA A 240 15.20 2.66 -6.84
C ALA A 240 16.28 3.72 -6.53
N ASP A 241 15.91 4.86 -5.95
CA ASP A 241 16.87 5.87 -5.47
C ASP A 241 17.77 5.30 -4.37
N ARG A 242 17.19 4.67 -3.33
CA ARG A 242 17.97 4.12 -2.22
C ARG A 242 18.97 3.04 -2.66
N MET A 243 18.53 2.11 -3.52
CA MET A 243 19.43 1.09 -4.06
C MET A 243 20.55 1.72 -4.93
N ARG A 244 20.26 2.76 -5.72
CA ARG A 244 21.29 3.47 -6.51
C ARG A 244 22.30 4.23 -5.66
N ARG A 245 21.95 4.60 -4.43
CA ARG A 245 22.87 5.19 -3.45
C ARG A 245 23.73 4.15 -2.72
N GLY A 246 23.60 2.88 -3.10
CA GLY A 246 24.38 1.77 -2.57
C GLY A 246 23.82 1.13 -1.30
N GLU A 247 22.54 1.39 -0.99
CA GLU A 247 21.90 0.79 0.18
C GLU A 247 21.52 -0.68 -0.09
N ARG A 248 21.54 -1.50 0.98
CA ARG A 248 20.86 -2.79 1.03
C ARG A 248 19.50 -2.60 1.68
N VAL A 249 18.48 -2.42 0.85
CA VAL A 249 17.12 -2.04 1.25
C VAL A 249 16.27 -3.28 1.51
N PHE A 250 15.74 -3.42 2.71
CA PHE A 250 14.70 -4.41 3.04
C PHE A 250 13.35 -3.71 3.14
N ALA A 251 12.40 -4.04 2.27
CA ALA A 251 11.09 -3.41 2.24
C ALA A 251 9.97 -4.44 2.38
N THR A 252 8.91 -4.07 3.11
CA THR A 252 7.68 -4.87 3.22
C THR A 252 6.48 -4.06 2.76
N MET A 253 5.60 -4.68 1.97
CA MET A 253 4.33 -4.13 1.51
C MET A 253 3.38 -5.27 1.14
N GLY A 254 2.07 -5.03 1.09
CA GLY A 254 1.10 -6.01 0.61
C GLY A 254 1.48 -6.59 -0.76
N ALA A 255 1.31 -7.90 -0.93
CA ALA A 255 1.78 -8.63 -2.11
C ALA A 255 1.27 -8.06 -3.44
N SER A 256 0.02 -7.59 -3.47
CA SER A 256 -0.58 -6.95 -4.65
C SER A 256 0.25 -5.77 -5.16
N HIS A 257 0.68 -4.89 -4.26
CA HIS A 257 1.52 -3.74 -4.59
C HIS A 257 2.88 -4.18 -5.14
N VAL A 258 3.53 -5.18 -4.54
CA VAL A 258 4.82 -5.68 -5.03
C VAL A 258 4.72 -6.24 -6.44
N VAL A 259 3.67 -7.02 -6.73
CA VAL A 259 3.37 -7.54 -8.08
C VAL A 259 3.14 -6.41 -9.06
N MET A 260 2.32 -5.41 -8.69
CA MET A 260 2.01 -4.26 -9.53
C MET A 260 3.23 -3.40 -9.84
N GLN A 261 4.17 -3.29 -8.89
CA GLN A 261 5.38 -2.48 -9.01
C GLN A 261 6.53 -3.20 -9.72
N GLU A 262 6.55 -4.54 -9.77
CA GLU A 262 7.63 -5.34 -10.35
C GLU A 262 8.02 -4.87 -11.77
N PRO A 263 7.11 -4.64 -12.73
CA PRO A 263 7.51 -4.25 -14.08
C PRO A 263 8.26 -2.91 -14.12
N ALA A 264 7.88 -1.97 -13.25
CA ALA A 264 8.50 -0.65 -13.13
C ALA A 264 9.86 -0.72 -12.41
N LEU A 265 9.98 -1.54 -11.37
CA LEU A 265 11.24 -1.82 -10.69
C LEU A 265 12.20 -2.54 -11.64
N ARG A 266 11.72 -3.52 -12.41
CA ARG A 266 12.53 -4.26 -13.39
C ARG A 266 13.16 -3.36 -14.45
N ALA A 267 12.40 -2.37 -14.93
CA ALA A 267 12.91 -1.40 -15.89
C ALA A 267 14.00 -0.48 -15.30
N ARG A 268 13.97 -0.21 -13.98
CA ARG A 268 14.92 0.66 -13.29
C ARG A 268 16.15 -0.08 -12.74
N LEU A 269 15.97 -1.32 -12.30
CA LEU A 269 16.93 -2.06 -11.49
C LEU A 269 17.45 -3.35 -12.16
N GLY A 270 16.89 -3.74 -13.31
CA GLY A 270 17.21 -5.01 -13.98
C GLY A 270 16.30 -6.15 -13.54
N ARG A 271 16.63 -7.39 -13.94
CA ARG A 271 15.79 -8.56 -13.65
C ARG A 271 15.94 -8.99 -12.18
N PRO A 272 14.84 -9.15 -11.41
CA PRO A 272 14.93 -9.71 -10.07
C PRO A 272 15.11 -11.22 -10.11
N GLU A 273 15.69 -11.76 -9.05
CA GLU A 273 15.45 -13.12 -8.59
C GLU A 273 14.12 -13.14 -7.83
N ARG A 274 13.26 -14.11 -8.12
CA ARG A 274 12.03 -14.35 -7.36
C ARG A 274 12.28 -15.49 -6.39
N LEU A 275 12.12 -15.22 -5.10
CA LEU A 275 12.32 -16.24 -4.06
C LEU A 275 11.00 -17.00 -3.87
N ALA A 276 11.07 -18.33 -3.93
CA ALA A 276 9.98 -19.21 -3.56
C ALA A 276 9.81 -19.29 -2.03
#